data_AF-A0A1Z9M0A1-F1
#
_entry.id   AF-A0A1Z9M0A1-F1
#
_cell.length_a   1.000
_cell.length_b   1.000
_cell.length_c   1.000
_cell.angle_alpha   90.00
_cell.angle_beta   90.00
_cell.angle_gamma   90.00
#
_symmetry.space_group_name_H-M   'P 1'
#
loop_
_entity.id
_entity.type
_entity.pdbx_description
1 polymer ?
#
loop_
_entity_poly.entity_id
_entity_poly.type
_entity_poly.pdbx_seq_one_letter_code
_entity_poly.pdbx_strand_id
1 'polypeptide(L)' 'MTELVVALLMIINGEIKEARIQTSMGECLKGARVAKRGLKTGGSVKYQCIKSMAELESNIDGSLSIKKLILE' A
#
# COMPACT_ATOMS: atom_id res chain seq x y z
N MET A 1 -12.56 -11.27 -2.24
CA MET A 1 -13.61 -10.53 -1.48
C MET A 1 -13.35 -9.05 -1.64
N THR A 2 -14.36 -8.22 -1.91
CA THR A 2 -14.16 -6.78 -2.12
C THR A 2 -14.43 -6.04 -0.82
N GLU A 3 -13.41 -5.39 -0.27
CA GLU A 3 -13.50 -4.67 0.99
C GLU A 3 -12.86 -3.29 0.89
N LEU A 4 -13.31 -2.38 1.75
CA LEU A 4 -12.72 -1.06 1.86
C LEU A 4 -11.50 -1.16 2.77
N VAL A 5 -10.31 -0.99 2.19
CA VAL A 5 -9.04 -1.16 2.90
C VAL A 5 -8.21 0.11 2.90
N VAL A 6 -7.30 0.19 3.87
CA VAL A 6 -6.21 1.17 3.85
C VAL A 6 -4.95 0.45 3.39
N ALA A 7 -4.32 0.96 2.33
CA ALA A 7 -3.12 0.37 1.76
C ALA A 7 -1.97 1.37 1.71
N LEU A 8 -0.76 0.90 2.03
CA LEU A 8 0.49 1.59 1.78
C LEU A 8 1.04 1.12 0.43
N LEU A 9 1.09 2.05 -0.52
CA LEU A 9 1.63 1.84 -1.86
C LEU A 9 3.10 2.25 -1.92
N MET A 10 3.90 1.40 -2.56
CA MET A 10 5.24 1.75 -3.04
C MET A 10 5.15 1.95 -4.54
N ILE A 11 5.44 3.18 -4.97
CA ILE A 11 5.40 3.60 -6.38
C ILE A 11 6.83 3.84 -6.83
N ILE A 12 7.27 3.19 -7.91
CA ILE A 12 8.59 3.41 -8.50
C ILE A 12 8.39 3.85 -9.95
N ASN A 13 8.95 5.00 -10.33
CA ASN A 13 8.82 5.57 -11.68
C ASN A 13 7.36 5.75 -12.15
N GLY A 14 6.41 5.94 -11.23
CA GLY A 14 4.98 6.07 -11.56
C GLY A 14 4.20 4.76 -11.59
N GLU A 15 4.87 3.61 -11.45
CA GLU A 15 4.21 2.30 -11.34
C GLU A 15 4.09 1.85 -9.88
N ILE A 16 2.93 1.32 -9.50
CA ILE A 16 2.76 0.65 -8.20
C ILE A 16 3.52 -0.67 -8.25
N LYS A 17 4.56 -0.81 -7.43
CA LYS A 17 5.35 -2.04 -7.30
C LYS A 17 4.91 -2.90 -6.13
N GLU A 18 4.50 -2.28 -5.01
CA GLU A 18 3.99 -3.00 -3.85
C GLU A 18 2.75 -2.30 -3.28
N ALA A 19 1.83 -3.10 -2.74
CA ALA A 19 0.69 -2.64 -1.96
C ALA A 19 0.58 -3.51 -0.71
N ARG A 20 0.63 -2.87 0.48
CA ARG A 20 0.50 -3.57 1.76
C ARG A 20 -0.71 -3.05 2.51
N ILE A 21 -1.57 -3.96 2.96
CA ILE A 21 -2.73 -3.63 3.79
C ILE A 21 -2.23 -3.14 5.14
N GLN A 22 -2.84 -2.07 5.64
CA GLN A 22 -2.57 -1.46 6.94
C GLN A 22 -3.84 -1.48 7.78
N THR A 23 -3.71 -1.57 9.10
CA THR A 23 -4.87 -1.62 10.00
C THR A 23 -5.63 -0.28 10.03
N SER A 24 -4.90 0.83 9.86
CA SER A 24 -5.46 2.17 9.91
C SER A 24 -4.66 3.17 9.08
N MET A 25 -5.27 4.31 8.77
CA MET A 25 -4.60 5.42 8.09
C MET A 25 -3.43 5.99 8.92
N GLY A 26 -3.58 6.03 10.25
CA GLY A 26 -2.51 6.50 11.15
C GLY A 26 -1.25 5.63 11.05
N GLU A 27 -1.43 4.30 11.08
CA GLU A 27 -0.32 3.36 10.88
C GLU A 27 0.29 3.48 9.49
N CYS A 28 -0.55 3.61 8.46
CA CYS A 28 -0.07 3.81 7.09
C CYS A 28 0.82 5.05 6.98
N LEU A 29 0.38 6.20 7.50
CA LEU A 29 1.14 7.45 7.44
C LEU A 29 2.45 7.36 8.23
N LYS A 30 2.44 6.67 9.38
CA LYS A 30 3.65 6.41 10.18
C LYS A 30 4.63 5.53 9.39
N GLY A 31 4.15 4.45 8.77
CA GLY A 31 4.93 3.55 7.91
C GLY A 31 5.52 4.28 6.71
N ALA A 32 4.71 5.07 6.00
CA ALA A 32 5.15 5.90 4.88
C ALA A 32 6.26 6.88 5.29
N ARG A 33 6.15 7.49 6.48
CA ARG A 33 7.19 8.39 7.00
C ARG A 33 8.50 7.64 7.26
N VAL A 34 8.45 6.48 7.91
CA VAL A 34 9.63 5.66 8.20
C VAL A 34 10.29 5.19 6.90
N ALA A 35 9.50 4.68 5.94
CA ALA A 35 10.00 4.22 4.65
C ALA A 35 10.67 5.35 3.85
N LYS A 36 10.15 6.57 3.93
CA LYS A 36 10.77 7.76 3.32
C LYS A 36 12.11 8.15 3.94
N ARG A 37 12.38 7.83 5.23
CA ARG A 37 13.65 8.20 5.89
C ARG A 37 14.86 7.47 5.30
N GLY A 38 14.67 6.28 4.74
CA GLY A 38 15.76 5.50 4.12
C GLY A 38 16.00 5.81 2.64
N LEU A 39 15.14 6.62 2.01
CA LEU A 39 15.26 6.95 0.60
C LEU A 39 16.25 8.09 0.39
N LYS A 40 17.17 7.92 -0.57
CA LYS A 40 18.03 9.02 -1.04
C LYS A 40 17.15 10.13 -1.64
N THR A 41 17.41 11.37 -1.24
CA THR A 41 16.72 12.56 -1.74
C THR A 41 16.77 12.59 -3.28
N GLY A 42 15.61 12.52 -3.93
CA GLY A 42 15.48 12.53 -5.39
C GLY A 42 15.26 11.17 -6.08
N GLY A 43 15.14 10.07 -5.33
CA GLY A 43 14.84 8.76 -5.92
C GLY A 43 13.44 8.67 -6.51
N SER A 44 13.27 7.86 -7.56
CA SER A 44 11.99 7.57 -8.21
C SER A 44 10.97 6.80 -7.36
N VAL A 45 11.28 6.55 -6.09
CA VAL A 45 10.46 5.79 -5.15
C VAL A 45 9.60 6.75 -4.34
N LYS A 46 8.29 6.58 -4.41
CA LYS A 46 7.28 7.32 -3.64
C LYS A 46 6.46 6.34 -2.81
N TYR A 47 6.21 6.71 -1.56
CA TYR A 47 5.28 5.99 -0.69
C TYR A 47 4.01 6.82 -0.52
N GLN A 48 2.86 6.20 -0.78
CA GLN A 48 1.54 6.84 -0.70
C GLN A 48 0.57 5.95 0.07
N CYS A 49 -0.22 6.56 0.94
CA CYS A 49 -1.33 5.89 1.60
C CYS A 49 -2.60 6.14 0.81
N ILE A 50 -3.39 5.09 0.61
CA ILE A 50 -4.69 5.17 -0.03
C ILE A 50 -5.74 4.45 0.79
N LYS A 51 -6.96 4.98 0.76
CA LYS A 51 -8.16 4.32 1.26
C LYS A 51 -9.06 4.10 0.06
N SER A 52 -9.20 2.85 -0.38
CA SER A 52 -9.98 2.50 -1.56
C SER A 52 -10.62 1.13 -1.38
N MET A 53 -11.56 0.80 -2.27
CA MET A 53 -12.01 -0.58 -2.39
C MET A 53 -10.90 -1.42 -3.03
N ALA A 54 -10.71 -2.63 -2.51
CA ALA A 54 -9.76 -3.58 -3.05
C ALA A 54 -10.36 -4.98 -3.06
N GLU A 55 -10.03 -5.74 -4.10
CA GLU A 55 -10.27 -7.17 -4.10
C GLU A 55 -9.12 -7.85 -3.35
N LEU A 56 -9.47 -8.49 -2.24
CA LEU A 56 -8.55 -9.28 -1.44
C LEU A 56 -8.61 -10.76 -1.82
N GLU A 57 -7.44 -11.40 -1.80
CA GLU A 57 -7.31 -12.85 -1.87
C GLU A 57 -6.65 -13.39 -0.60
N SER A 58 -7.14 -14.54 -0.14
CA SER A 58 -6.56 -15.27 0.98
C SER A 58 -5.43 -16.14 0.48
N ASN A 59 -4.23 -15.93 0.98
CA ASN A 59 -3.11 -16.83 0.76
C ASN A 59 -3.30 -18.10 1.59
N ILE A 60 -2.59 -19.17 1.23
CA ILE A 60 -2.60 -20.45 1.94
C ILE A 60 -2.16 -20.27 3.41
N ASP A 61 -1.33 -19.26 3.69
CA ASP A 61 -0.85 -18.90 5.03
C ASP A 61 -1.89 -18.15 5.89
N GLY A 62 -3.09 -17.89 5.37
CA GLY A 62 -4.14 -17.13 6.06
C GLY A 62 -3.97 -15.61 6.01
N SER A 63 -2.91 -15.11 5.38
CA SER A 63 -2.72 -13.68 5.12
C SER A 63 -3.60 -13.19 3.97
N LEU A 64 -4.03 -11.93 4.03
CA LEU A 64 -4.79 -11.27 2.96
C LEU A 64 -3.84 -10.47 2.07
N SER A 65 -3.90 -10.70 0.77
CA SER A 65 -3.19 -9.96 -0.26
C SER A 65 -4.15 -9.09 -1.06
N ILE A 66 -3.69 -7.93 -1.52
CA ILE A 66 -4.45 -7.10 -2.47
C ILE A 66 -4.24 -7.66 -3.87
N LYS A 67 -5.29 -8.22 -4.45
CA LYS A 67 -5.29 -8.72 -5.82
C LYS A 67 -5.50 -7.59 -6.83
N LYS A 68 -6.45 -6.69 -6.54
CA LYS A 68 -6.74 -5.50 -7.36
C LYS A 68 -7.13 -4.33 -6.50
N LEU A 69 -6.60 -3.15 -6.81
CA LEU A 69 -7.07 -1.87 -6.29
C LEU A 69 -8.12 -1.32 -7.24
N ILE A 70 -9.30 -0.99 -6.72
CA ILE A 70 -10.35 -0.30 -7.45
C ILE A 70 -10.17 1.19 -7.13
N LEU A 71 -9.64 1.93 -8.10
CA LEU A 71 -9.42 3.36 -8.05
C LEU A 71 -10.55 4.01 -8.86
N GLU A 72 -11.54 4.60 -8.18
CA GLU A 72 -12.56 5.46 -8.79
C GLU A 72 -12.10 6.92 -8.81
#